data_AF-A0A0U1XV55-F1
#
_entry.id   AF-A0A0U1XV55-F1
#
_cell.length_a   1.000
_cell.length_b   1.000
_cell.length_c   1.000
_cell.angle_alpha   90.00
_cell.angle_beta   90.00
_cell.angle_gamma   90.00
#
_symmetry.space_group_name_H-M   'P 1'
#
loop_
_entity.id
_entity.type
_entity.pdbx_description
1 polymer ?
#
loop_
_entity_poly.entity_id
_entity_poly.type
_entity_poly.pdbx_seq_one_letter_code
_entity_poly.pdbx_strand_id
1 'polypeptide(L)'
;MGHTIGDHVYGESGIEFLLVDRSLSRHRVRSFHVDVRLGMDHPEVYRDGDNTRLVPVSSIANAVLALGARHTGADPETFALALAEHFFTSDHPPRTADVLVSCTDLAPLPAGAPQSGVRHFGPGARPRDHAHVTLPYDGEPSVHGGLRGVELFVTGGATFTGFARDAYTTTRAATDRVFGARLDVTWHHTDKDADFHACRLRAGRAVTEAFAGHTSRSSQHTFYQVGTAVLDACPEIAHVRVEGAHLTRAPVDLTAFGIDNDGRVYTASDNQQSTVSVDVHRT
;
A
#
# COMPACT_ATOMS: atom_id res chain seq x y z
N MET A 1 11.00 27.38 34.98
CA MET A 1 10.02 27.15 33.91
C MET A 1 9.73 25.66 33.88
N GLY A 2 8.47 25.25 33.80
CA GLY A 2 8.10 23.83 33.71
C GLY A 2 8.07 23.35 32.26
N HIS A 3 8.32 22.06 32.05
CA HIS A 3 8.15 21.37 30.77
C HIS A 3 7.00 20.37 30.91
N THR A 4 6.21 20.19 29.86
CA THR A 4 5.07 19.26 29.81
C THR A 4 5.24 18.28 28.66
N ILE A 5 4.83 17.02 28.86
CA ILE A 5 4.84 15.97 27.84
C ILE A 5 3.50 16.01 27.09
N GLY A 6 3.56 15.99 25.75
CA GLY A 6 2.39 15.86 24.88
C GLY A 6 2.11 14.41 24.49
N ASP A 7 1.49 14.20 23.32
CA ASP A 7 1.28 12.87 22.77
C ASP A 7 2.61 12.13 22.61
N HIS A 8 2.65 10.89 23.08
CA HIS A 8 3.84 10.05 23.06
C HIS A 8 3.47 8.63 22.65
N VAL A 9 4.28 8.10 21.74
CA VAL A 9 4.13 6.77 21.17
C VAL A 9 5.49 6.09 21.15
N TYR A 10 5.49 4.76 21.21
CA TYR A 10 6.68 3.95 21.02
C TYR A 10 6.28 2.63 20.35
N GLY A 11 7.24 1.86 19.87
CA GLY A 11 6.93 0.61 19.20
C GLY A 11 8.13 0.02 18.49
N GLU A 12 7.85 -0.94 17.61
CA GLU A 12 8.86 -1.62 16.80
C GLU A 12 8.44 -1.55 15.33
N SER A 13 9.40 -1.28 14.45
CA SER A 13 9.17 -1.11 13.01
C SER A 13 10.17 -1.92 12.22
N GLY A 14 9.81 -2.29 10.99
CA GLY A 14 10.66 -3.10 10.12
C GLY A 14 10.75 -4.57 10.55
N ILE A 15 9.71 -5.10 11.21
CA ILE A 15 9.66 -6.52 11.54
C ILE A 15 9.35 -7.30 10.26
N GLU A 16 10.36 -7.97 9.71
CA GLU A 16 10.26 -8.73 8.46
C GLU A 16 10.30 -10.23 8.69
N PHE A 17 9.40 -10.96 8.05
CA PHE A 17 9.39 -12.42 8.12
C PHE A 17 8.72 -13.05 6.90
N LEU A 18 9.05 -14.32 6.66
CA LEU A 18 8.40 -15.16 5.66
C LEU A 18 7.42 -16.12 6.33
N LEU A 19 6.22 -16.21 5.79
CA LEU A 19 5.25 -17.23 6.17
C LEU A 19 5.14 -18.26 5.05
N VAL A 20 5.37 -19.54 5.40
CA VAL A 20 5.26 -20.67 4.48
C VAL A 20 4.05 -21.52 4.88
N ASP A 21 2.96 -21.37 4.14
CA ASP A 21 1.78 -22.22 4.28
C ASP A 21 1.99 -23.53 3.49
N ARG A 22 1.95 -24.64 4.23
CA ARG A 22 2.13 -26.01 3.70
C ARG A 22 0.85 -26.85 3.78
N SER A 23 -0.28 -26.23 4.14
CA SER A 23 -1.58 -26.91 4.23
C SER A 23 -2.13 -27.32 2.86
N LEU A 24 -1.71 -26.60 1.81
CA LEU A 24 -2.11 -26.84 0.43
C LEU A 24 -1.13 -27.78 -0.28
N SER A 25 -1.61 -28.47 -1.33
CA SER A 25 -0.77 -29.32 -2.19
C SER A 25 0.36 -28.56 -2.90
N ARG A 26 0.19 -27.24 -3.04
CA ARG A 26 1.22 -26.29 -3.46
C ARG A 26 1.48 -25.35 -2.28
N HIS A 27 2.72 -25.30 -1.80
CA HIS A 27 3.07 -24.36 -0.75
C HIS A 27 2.78 -22.92 -1.21
N ARG A 28 2.34 -22.07 -0.29
CA ARG A 28 2.23 -20.62 -0.49
C ARG A 28 3.25 -19.93 0.39
N VAL A 29 4.00 -18.98 -0.16
CA VAL A 29 5.00 -18.22 0.57
C VAL A 29 4.66 -16.74 0.49
N ARG A 30 4.59 -16.08 1.65
CA ARG A 30 4.35 -14.64 1.77
C ARG A 30 5.48 -13.98 2.54
N SER A 31 5.95 -12.84 2.03
CA SER A 31 6.81 -11.92 2.77
C SER A 31 5.96 -10.87 3.46
N PHE A 32 6.25 -10.62 4.73
CA PHE A 32 5.59 -9.61 5.54
C PHE A 32 6.59 -8.57 6.02
N HIS A 33 6.10 -7.34 6.14
CA HIS A 33 6.75 -6.22 6.81
C HIS A 33 5.70 -5.60 7.72
N VAL A 34 6.01 -5.51 9.01
CA VAL A 34 5.06 -5.07 10.04
C VAL A 34 5.67 -3.97 10.90
N ASP A 35 4.89 -2.91 11.10
CA ASP A 35 5.17 -1.87 12.07
C ASP A 35 4.06 -1.86 13.12
N VAL A 36 4.44 -1.73 14.39
CA VAL A 36 3.51 -1.58 15.51
C VAL A 36 3.91 -0.36 16.32
N ARG A 37 2.96 0.53 16.57
CA ARG A 37 3.12 1.70 17.45
C ARG A 37 2.04 1.70 18.50
N LEU A 38 2.43 1.87 19.75
CA LEU A 38 1.56 1.92 20.92
C LEU A 38 1.62 3.34 21.49
N GLY A 39 0.47 4.01 21.52
CA GLY A 39 0.29 5.27 22.24
C GLY A 39 -0.03 4.97 23.69
N MET A 40 0.63 5.64 24.62
CA MET A 40 0.48 5.40 26.06
C MET A 40 -0.11 6.61 26.78
N ASP A 41 -0.54 6.39 28.02
CA ASP A 41 -0.93 7.45 28.97
C ASP A 41 -0.07 7.37 30.25
N HIS A 42 1.24 7.19 30.05
CA HIS A 42 2.22 6.93 31.12
C HIS A 42 3.44 7.85 30.97
N PRO A 43 3.30 9.17 31.23
CA PRO A 43 4.39 10.13 31.09
C PRO A 43 5.58 9.83 32.02
N GLU A 44 5.38 9.07 33.10
CA GLU A 44 6.42 8.60 34.03
C GLU A 44 7.55 7.82 33.33
N VAL A 45 7.25 7.10 32.25
CA VAL A 45 8.26 6.40 31.44
C VAL A 45 9.28 7.40 30.88
N TYR A 46 8.81 8.53 30.37
CA TYR A 46 9.66 9.54 29.73
C TYR A 46 10.24 10.53 30.73
N ARG A 47 9.47 10.92 31.75
CA ARG A 47 9.87 11.92 32.73
C ARG A 47 10.83 11.36 33.77
N ASP A 48 10.52 10.18 34.29
CA ASP A 48 11.18 9.61 35.47
C ASP A 48 11.97 8.34 35.14
N GLY A 49 11.79 7.77 33.94
CA GLY A 49 12.41 6.50 33.54
C GLY A 49 11.75 5.28 34.17
N ASP A 50 10.50 5.40 34.65
CA ASP A 50 9.75 4.29 35.24
C ASP A 50 9.19 3.38 34.15
N ASN A 51 9.86 2.24 33.92
CA ASN A 51 9.49 1.28 32.89
C ASN A 51 8.47 0.23 33.34
N THR A 52 7.89 0.33 34.55
CA THR A 52 6.98 -0.71 35.09
C THR A 52 5.76 -0.98 34.22
N ARG A 53 5.34 0.00 33.42
CA ARG A 53 4.19 -0.09 32.49
C ARG A 53 4.57 -0.22 31.02
N LEU A 54 5.87 -0.36 30.73
CA LEU A 54 6.38 -0.38 29.37
C LEU A 54 6.46 -1.82 28.86
N VAL A 55 5.72 -2.14 27.79
CA VAL A 55 5.90 -3.41 27.08
C VAL A 55 7.25 -3.34 26.33
N PRO A 56 8.18 -4.29 26.53
CA PRO A 56 9.44 -4.29 25.77
C PRO A 56 9.19 -4.40 24.27
N VAL A 57 9.94 -3.64 23.46
CA VAL A 57 9.80 -3.69 21.99
C VAL A 57 10.15 -5.07 21.41
N SER A 58 11.03 -5.83 22.08
CA SER A 58 11.28 -7.24 21.74
C SER A 58 10.06 -8.13 21.95
N SER A 59 9.21 -7.84 22.93
CA SER A 59 7.92 -8.53 23.12
C SER A 59 6.92 -8.20 22.02
N ILE A 60 6.92 -6.96 21.52
CA ILE A 60 6.13 -6.55 20.35
C ILE A 60 6.57 -7.37 19.12
N ALA A 61 7.87 -7.43 18.84
CA ALA A 61 8.41 -8.25 17.74
C ALA A 61 8.05 -9.74 17.88
N ASN A 62 8.18 -10.30 19.08
CA ASN A 62 7.80 -11.69 19.37
C ASN A 62 6.30 -11.94 19.16
N ALA A 63 5.44 -11.00 19.56
CA ALA A 63 4.00 -11.09 19.34
C ALA A 63 3.66 -11.10 17.85
N VAL A 64 4.30 -10.23 17.06
CA VAL A 64 4.16 -10.20 15.59
C VAL A 64 4.50 -11.56 14.97
N LEU A 65 5.64 -12.15 15.33
CA LEU A 65 6.06 -13.44 14.79
C LEU A 65 5.13 -14.58 15.24
N ALA A 66 4.76 -14.62 16.52
CA ALA A 66 3.93 -15.69 17.08
C ALA A 66 2.47 -15.63 16.58
N LEU A 67 1.89 -14.44 16.47
CA LEU A 67 0.56 -14.25 15.91
C LEU A 67 0.56 -14.42 14.39
N GLY A 68 1.61 -14.00 13.70
CA GLY A 68 1.78 -14.26 12.27
C GLY A 68 1.70 -15.75 11.94
N ALA A 69 2.39 -16.61 12.71
CA ALA A 69 2.31 -18.06 12.56
C ALA A 69 0.88 -18.62 12.76
N ARG A 70 0.10 -18.03 13.67
CA ARG A 70 -1.30 -18.45 13.95
C ARG A 70 -2.30 -17.97 12.90
N HIS A 71 -2.02 -16.84 12.24
CA HIS A 71 -2.88 -16.26 11.19
C HIS A 71 -2.38 -16.64 9.79
N THR A 72 -1.84 -17.87 9.66
CA THR A 72 -1.44 -18.44 8.38
C THR A 72 -2.65 -18.53 7.45
N GLY A 73 -2.66 -17.69 6.41
CA GLY A 73 -3.72 -17.65 5.40
C GLY A 73 -4.65 -16.44 5.49
N ALA A 74 -4.62 -15.72 6.62
CA ALA A 74 -5.40 -14.49 6.78
C ALA A 74 -4.93 -13.39 5.81
N ASP A 75 -5.85 -12.51 5.42
CA ASP A 75 -5.56 -11.22 4.80
C ASP A 75 -4.86 -10.26 5.80
N PRO A 76 -4.14 -9.23 5.31
CA PRO A 76 -3.38 -8.36 6.20
C PRO A 76 -4.26 -7.52 7.15
N GLU A 77 -5.51 -7.19 6.81
CA GLU A 77 -6.44 -6.48 7.70
C GLU A 77 -6.79 -7.34 8.91
N THR A 78 -7.20 -8.59 8.68
CA THR A 78 -7.48 -9.56 9.75
C THR A 78 -6.27 -9.76 10.66
N PHE A 79 -5.07 -9.85 10.08
CA PHE A 79 -3.84 -9.98 10.87
C PHE A 79 -3.51 -8.70 11.66
N ALA A 80 -3.68 -7.53 11.07
CA ALA A 80 -3.45 -6.25 11.73
C ALA A 80 -4.44 -6.01 12.89
N LEU A 81 -5.71 -6.38 12.71
CA LEU A 81 -6.74 -6.38 13.77
C LEU A 81 -6.33 -7.27 14.94
N ALA A 82 -5.97 -8.53 14.65
CA ALA A 82 -5.56 -9.47 15.70
C ALA A 82 -4.32 -8.99 16.49
N LEU A 83 -3.38 -8.30 15.82
CA LEU A 83 -2.24 -7.66 16.47
C LEU A 83 -2.67 -6.48 17.35
N ALA A 84 -3.51 -5.60 16.81
CA ALA A 84 -3.99 -4.43 17.54
C ALA A 84 -4.73 -4.85 18.81
N GLU A 85 -5.67 -5.80 18.70
CA GLU A 85 -6.45 -6.36 19.81
C GLU A 85 -5.55 -7.04 20.87
N HIS A 86 -4.50 -7.75 20.44
CA HIS A 86 -3.59 -8.44 21.35
C HIS A 86 -2.93 -7.49 22.37
N PHE A 87 -2.53 -6.28 21.96
CA PHE A 87 -1.86 -5.36 22.88
C PHE A 87 -2.79 -4.81 23.98
N PHE A 88 -4.10 -4.85 23.77
CA PHE A 88 -5.10 -4.50 24.77
C PHE A 88 -5.37 -5.62 25.79
N THR A 89 -4.84 -6.83 25.58
CA THR A 89 -4.94 -7.92 26.57
C THR A 89 -3.83 -7.87 27.63
N SER A 90 -2.98 -6.84 27.63
CA SER A 90 -1.89 -6.68 28.61
C SER A 90 -2.38 -6.07 29.93
N ASP A 91 -1.60 -6.23 31.00
CA ASP A 91 -1.91 -5.65 32.33
C ASP A 91 -1.93 -4.11 32.32
N HIS A 92 -1.23 -3.51 31.35
CA HIS A 92 -1.15 -2.06 31.11
C HIS A 92 -1.47 -1.79 29.63
N PRO A 93 -2.76 -1.82 29.26
CA PRO A 93 -3.16 -1.63 27.87
C PRO A 93 -2.79 -0.22 27.39
N PRO A 94 -2.39 -0.07 26.12
CA PRO A 94 -2.08 1.23 25.54
C PRO A 94 -3.35 2.07 25.40
N ARG A 95 -3.20 3.37 25.18
CA ARG A 95 -4.30 4.27 24.76
C ARG A 95 -4.71 3.99 23.32
N THR A 96 -3.75 3.70 22.45
CA THR A 96 -3.98 3.38 21.04
C THR A 96 -2.99 2.32 20.55
N ALA A 97 -3.43 1.36 19.75
CA ALA A 97 -2.56 0.48 18.98
C ALA A 97 -2.69 0.83 17.48
N ASP A 98 -1.56 1.10 16.84
CA ASP A 98 -1.46 1.44 15.43
C ASP A 98 -0.57 0.39 14.75
N VAL A 99 -1.14 -0.38 13.83
CA VAL A 99 -0.52 -1.56 13.22
C VAL A 99 -0.54 -1.42 11.71
N LEU A 100 0.64 -1.40 11.10
CA LEU A 100 0.85 -1.40 9.66
C LEU A 100 1.30 -2.80 9.22
N VAL A 101 0.63 -3.40 8.25
CA VAL A 101 1.01 -4.69 7.68
C VAL A 101 1.10 -4.56 6.17
N SER A 102 2.28 -4.76 5.61
CA SER A 102 2.48 -4.94 4.17
C SER A 102 2.88 -6.38 3.90
N CYS A 103 2.30 -7.01 2.87
CA CYS A 103 2.68 -8.35 2.47
C CYS A 103 2.72 -8.57 0.96
N THR A 104 3.48 -9.57 0.52
CA THR A 104 3.64 -9.91 -0.89
C THR A 104 3.73 -11.43 -1.05
N ASP A 105 2.90 -11.98 -1.93
CA ASP A 105 3.02 -13.37 -2.35
C ASP A 105 4.26 -13.56 -3.22
N LEU A 106 5.12 -14.52 -2.87
CA LEU A 106 6.19 -14.96 -3.75
C LEU A 106 5.61 -15.87 -4.84
N ALA A 107 6.09 -15.71 -6.07
CA ALA A 107 5.61 -16.50 -7.19
C ALA A 107 6.38 -17.83 -7.30
N PRO A 108 5.68 -18.96 -7.49
CA PRO A 108 6.29 -20.21 -7.95
C PRO A 108 7.18 -20.00 -9.17
N LEU A 109 8.40 -20.52 -9.15
CA LEU A 109 9.22 -20.54 -10.36
C LEU A 109 8.70 -21.62 -11.33
N PRO A 110 8.53 -21.31 -12.61
CA PRO A 110 8.12 -22.30 -13.60
C PRO A 110 9.23 -23.35 -13.77
N ALA A 111 8.89 -24.62 -13.54
CA ALA A 111 9.77 -25.76 -13.82
C ALA A 111 9.13 -26.64 -14.90
N GLY A 112 9.91 -27.00 -15.92
CA GLY A 112 9.50 -27.96 -16.95
C GLY A 112 9.41 -29.36 -16.36
N ALA A 113 8.18 -29.84 -16.16
CA ALA A 113 7.77 -31.08 -15.48
C ALA A 113 7.80 -31.03 -13.93
N PRO A 114 6.73 -31.50 -13.25
CA PRO A 114 6.64 -31.45 -11.80
C PRO A 114 7.48 -32.55 -11.16
N GLN A 115 8.72 -32.23 -10.80
CA GLN A 115 9.41 -33.00 -9.76
C GLN A 115 8.83 -32.58 -8.40
N SER A 116 7.92 -33.39 -7.85
CA SER A 116 7.48 -33.39 -6.44
C SER A 116 7.23 -32.02 -5.75
N GLY A 117 6.14 -31.36 -6.13
CA GLY A 117 5.61 -30.19 -5.42
C GLY A 117 6.40 -28.90 -5.67
N VAL A 118 5.69 -27.78 -5.78
CA VAL A 118 6.33 -26.46 -5.98
C VAL A 118 7.09 -26.08 -4.71
N ARG A 119 8.43 -26.08 -4.77
CA ARG A 119 9.33 -25.72 -3.67
C ARG A 119 10.23 -24.51 -3.95
N HIS A 120 10.17 -23.98 -5.17
CA HIS A 120 11.03 -22.89 -5.62
C HIS A 120 10.17 -21.65 -5.90
N PHE A 121 10.59 -20.53 -5.34
CA PHE A 121 9.84 -19.28 -5.37
C PHE A 121 10.78 -18.13 -5.73
N GLY A 122 10.25 -17.14 -6.46
CA GLY A 122 10.92 -15.89 -6.78
C GLY A 122 10.03 -14.69 -6.48
N PRO A 123 10.49 -13.48 -6.81
CA PRO A 123 9.68 -12.27 -6.70
C PRO A 123 8.34 -12.43 -7.44
N GLY A 124 7.23 -12.09 -6.78
CA GLY A 124 5.93 -12.03 -7.40
C GLY A 124 5.76 -10.76 -8.25
N ALA A 125 4.99 -10.85 -9.33
CA ALA A 125 4.62 -9.69 -10.16
C ALA A 125 3.41 -8.91 -9.61
N ARG A 126 2.91 -9.28 -8.42
CA ARG A 126 1.72 -8.65 -7.83
C ARG A 126 2.11 -7.40 -7.04
N PRO A 127 1.27 -6.36 -7.04
CA PRO A 127 1.37 -5.27 -6.07
C PRO A 127 1.40 -5.80 -4.64
N ARG A 128 1.93 -4.99 -3.72
CA ARG A 128 1.99 -5.37 -2.31
C ARG A 128 0.64 -5.10 -1.66
N ASP A 129 0.09 -6.10 -1.00
CA ASP A 129 -1.11 -5.92 -0.19
C ASP A 129 -0.73 -5.14 1.06
N HIS A 130 -1.59 -4.24 1.49
CA HIS A 130 -1.35 -3.37 2.63
C HIS A 130 -2.60 -3.28 3.50
N ALA A 131 -2.40 -3.26 4.82
CA ALA A 131 -3.41 -2.92 5.79
C ALA A 131 -2.85 -1.98 6.86
N HIS A 132 -3.69 -1.07 7.35
CA HIS A 132 -3.39 -0.19 8.46
C HIS A 132 -4.59 -0.17 9.40
N VAL A 133 -4.36 -0.59 10.64
CA VAL A 133 -5.38 -0.61 11.68
C VAL A 133 -4.96 0.34 12.80
N THR A 134 -5.87 1.23 13.18
CA THR A 134 -5.73 2.04 14.39
C THR A 134 -6.89 1.69 15.33
N LEU A 135 -6.55 1.16 16.51
CA LEU A 135 -7.51 0.78 17.55
C LEU A 135 -7.30 1.64 18.80
N PRO A 136 -8.23 2.54 19.15
CA PRO A 136 -8.23 3.23 20.44
C PRO A 136 -8.73 2.33 21.57
N TYR A 137 -8.34 2.64 22.81
CA TYR A 137 -8.75 1.90 24.01
C TYR A 137 -10.27 1.82 24.21
N ASP A 138 -10.97 2.91 23.92
CA ASP A 138 -12.39 3.10 24.18
C ASP A 138 -13.20 3.36 22.89
N GLY A 139 -12.79 2.75 21.78
CA GLY A 139 -13.51 2.90 20.51
C GLY A 139 -13.35 1.73 19.56
N GLU A 140 -13.94 1.87 18.38
CA GLU A 140 -13.89 0.86 17.33
C GLU A 140 -12.59 1.00 16.51
N PRO A 141 -12.06 -0.11 15.96
CA PRO A 141 -10.91 -0.06 15.07
C PRO A 141 -11.24 0.66 13.76
N SER A 142 -10.36 1.57 13.36
CA SER A 142 -10.32 2.13 12.01
C SER A 142 -9.48 1.21 11.13
N VAL A 143 -10.09 0.60 10.12
CA VAL A 143 -9.44 -0.41 9.26
C VAL A 143 -9.28 0.12 7.85
N HIS A 144 -8.02 0.24 7.42
CA HIS A 144 -7.67 0.57 6.05
C HIS A 144 -7.04 -0.63 5.37
N GLY A 145 -7.49 -0.92 4.15
CA GLY A 145 -6.85 -1.84 3.23
C GLY A 145 -6.18 -1.09 2.08
N GLY A 146 -5.37 -1.78 1.29
CA GLY A 146 -4.76 -1.15 0.13
C GLY A 146 -3.89 -2.03 -0.74
N LEU A 147 -3.48 -1.46 -1.86
CA LEU A 147 -2.48 -1.97 -2.79
C LEU A 147 -1.37 -0.93 -2.93
N ARG A 148 -0.12 -1.35 -2.73
CA ARG A 148 1.07 -0.48 -2.84
C ARG A 148 1.93 -0.89 -4.03
N GLY A 149 2.44 0.11 -4.74
CA GLY A 149 3.37 -0.06 -5.86
C GLY A 149 2.74 -0.67 -7.11
N VAL A 150 1.49 -0.31 -7.42
CA VAL A 150 0.83 -0.71 -8.66
C VAL A 150 1.44 0.09 -9.81
N GLU A 151 2.28 -0.52 -10.63
CA GLU A 151 2.88 0.11 -11.80
C GLU A 151 2.10 -0.20 -13.07
N LEU A 152 1.66 0.84 -13.76
CA LEU A 152 0.83 0.76 -14.95
C LEU A 152 1.39 1.66 -16.05
N PHE A 153 1.25 1.22 -17.29
CA PHE A 153 1.77 1.92 -18.45
C PHE A 153 0.83 1.78 -19.63
N VAL A 154 0.58 2.89 -20.32
CA VAL A 154 -0.13 2.92 -21.59
C VAL A 154 0.75 3.59 -22.65
N THR A 155 0.72 3.03 -23.87
CA THR A 155 1.57 3.45 -24.98
C THR A 155 0.99 4.58 -25.82
N GLY A 156 -0.29 4.92 -25.64
CA GLY A 156 -0.99 5.95 -26.41
C GLY A 156 -2.42 6.15 -25.92
N GLY A 157 -3.16 7.07 -26.55
CA GLY A 157 -4.51 7.45 -26.16
C GLY A 157 -4.59 8.33 -24.91
N ALA A 158 -3.44 8.71 -24.32
CA ALA A 158 -3.39 9.70 -23.25
C ALA A 158 -3.12 11.09 -23.82
N THR A 159 -3.76 12.09 -23.23
CA THR A 159 -3.64 13.50 -23.64
C THR A 159 -3.16 14.35 -22.48
N PHE A 160 -2.55 15.49 -22.80
CA PHE A 160 -2.22 16.55 -21.85
C PHE A 160 -2.25 17.89 -22.58
N THR A 161 -3.40 18.56 -22.53
CA THR A 161 -3.71 19.79 -23.27
C THR A 161 -4.45 20.77 -22.34
N GLY A 162 -4.57 22.03 -22.75
CA GLY A 162 -5.38 23.02 -22.01
C GLY A 162 -4.83 23.46 -20.65
N PHE A 163 -3.57 23.16 -20.33
CA PHE A 163 -2.93 23.59 -19.09
C PHE A 163 -2.59 25.09 -19.11
N ALA A 164 -2.55 25.69 -17.91
CA ALA A 164 -2.12 27.07 -17.71
C ALA A 164 -0.66 27.25 -18.15
N ARG A 165 -0.33 28.44 -18.65
CA ARG A 165 1.02 28.79 -19.10
C ARG A 165 1.54 29.99 -18.33
N ASP A 166 2.80 29.91 -17.95
CA ASP A 166 3.56 30.99 -17.32
C ASP A 166 4.93 31.16 -18.00
N ALA A 167 5.78 32.01 -17.43
CA ALA A 167 7.12 32.30 -17.94
C ALA A 167 8.08 31.09 -17.94
N TYR A 168 7.74 30.01 -17.26
CA TYR A 168 8.56 28.79 -17.13
C TYR A 168 7.99 27.60 -17.90
N THR A 169 6.87 27.77 -18.59
CA THR A 169 6.17 26.68 -19.27
C THR A 169 6.80 26.37 -20.63
N THR A 170 7.65 25.33 -20.67
CA THR A 170 8.24 24.79 -21.92
C THR A 170 7.51 23.57 -22.46
N THR A 171 6.67 22.93 -21.61
CA THR A 171 5.91 21.73 -21.98
C THR A 171 5.00 21.99 -23.17
N ARG A 172 5.07 21.11 -24.17
CA ARG A 172 4.19 21.14 -25.33
C ARG A 172 2.90 20.39 -25.02
N ALA A 173 1.79 20.88 -25.58
CA ALA A 173 0.52 20.17 -25.52
C ALA A 173 0.63 18.85 -26.31
N ALA A 174 0.13 17.76 -25.75
CA ALA A 174 0.17 16.43 -26.36
C ALA A 174 -1.26 15.90 -26.53
N THR A 175 -1.67 15.68 -27.78
CA THR A 175 -2.95 15.04 -28.12
C THR A 175 -2.86 13.52 -28.16
N ASP A 176 -1.64 12.99 -28.09
CA ASP A 176 -1.33 11.59 -27.86
C ASP A 176 0.04 11.50 -27.17
N ARG A 177 0.17 10.62 -26.17
CA ARG A 177 1.43 10.36 -25.45
C ARG A 177 1.39 9.03 -24.72
N VAL A 178 2.57 8.50 -24.44
CA VAL A 178 2.76 7.46 -23.43
C VAL A 178 2.45 8.01 -22.03
N PHE A 179 1.96 7.15 -21.15
CA PHE A 179 1.67 7.51 -19.77
C PHE A 179 1.99 6.35 -18.83
N GLY A 180 2.98 6.55 -17.96
CA GLY A 180 3.28 5.66 -16.86
C GLY A 180 2.79 6.21 -15.53
N ALA A 181 2.32 5.32 -14.65
CA ALA A 181 1.91 5.64 -13.30
C ALA A 181 2.39 4.56 -12.32
N ARG A 182 2.79 4.99 -11.13
CA ARG A 182 2.97 4.12 -9.97
C ARG A 182 1.98 4.56 -8.90
N LEU A 183 1.07 3.68 -8.51
CA LEU A 183 -0.06 3.98 -7.64
C LEU A 183 0.05 3.21 -6.34
N ASP A 184 -0.29 3.92 -5.27
CA ASP A 184 -0.71 3.37 -4.02
C ASP A 184 -2.20 3.71 -3.85
N VAL A 185 -3.01 2.68 -3.65
CA VAL A 185 -4.47 2.79 -3.50
C VAL A 185 -4.81 2.30 -2.11
N THR A 186 -5.24 3.21 -1.25
CA THR A 186 -5.65 2.92 0.14
C THR A 186 -7.13 3.19 0.28
N TRP A 187 -7.85 2.32 0.97
CA TRP A 187 -9.29 2.47 1.20
C TRP A 187 -9.63 2.26 2.66
N HIS A 188 -10.63 2.98 3.15
CA HIS A 188 -11.17 2.81 4.49
C HIS A 188 -12.42 1.93 4.45
N HIS A 189 -12.44 0.87 5.25
CA HIS A 189 -13.59 0.00 5.37
C HIS A 189 -14.69 0.64 6.23
N THR A 190 -15.96 0.42 5.86
CA THR A 190 -17.11 0.85 6.68
C THR A 190 -17.34 -0.05 7.89
N ASP A 191 -16.84 -1.28 7.84
CA ASP A 191 -17.06 -2.33 8.83
C ASP A 191 -15.77 -3.13 9.03
N LYS A 192 -15.42 -3.41 10.29
CA LYS A 192 -14.25 -4.21 10.69
C LYS A 192 -14.45 -5.71 10.44
N ASP A 193 -15.69 -6.15 10.23
CA ASP A 193 -16.05 -7.55 10.02
C ASP A 193 -16.33 -7.86 8.52
N ALA A 194 -15.94 -6.95 7.62
CA ALA A 194 -16.09 -7.11 6.17
C ALA A 194 -15.24 -8.28 5.62
N ASP A 195 -15.65 -8.84 4.47
CA ASP A 195 -14.82 -9.80 3.72
C ASP A 195 -13.68 -9.06 3.00
N PHE A 196 -12.61 -8.77 3.75
CA PHE A 196 -11.43 -8.04 3.27
C PHE A 196 -10.77 -8.70 2.06
N HIS A 197 -10.78 -10.04 2.00
CA HIS A 197 -10.21 -10.78 0.89
C HIS A 197 -11.00 -10.54 -0.39
N ALA A 198 -12.32 -10.74 -0.36
CA ALA A 198 -13.17 -10.52 -1.52
C ALA A 198 -13.17 -9.05 -1.95
N CYS A 199 -13.20 -8.11 -1.00
CA CYS A 199 -13.11 -6.68 -1.27
C CYS A 199 -11.82 -6.33 -2.02
N ARG A 200 -10.66 -6.78 -1.52
CA ARG A 200 -9.37 -6.53 -2.18
C ARG A 200 -9.30 -7.09 -3.60
N LEU A 201 -9.82 -8.29 -3.82
CA LEU A 201 -9.85 -8.88 -5.17
C LEU A 201 -10.71 -8.05 -6.14
N ARG A 202 -11.83 -7.49 -5.68
CA ARG A 202 -12.66 -6.58 -6.49
C ARG A 202 -11.94 -5.24 -6.72
N ALA A 203 -11.39 -4.63 -5.67
CA ALA A 203 -10.66 -3.37 -5.75
C ALA A 203 -9.46 -3.48 -6.71
N GLY A 204 -8.67 -4.54 -6.63
CA GLY A 204 -7.53 -4.76 -7.53
C GLY A 204 -7.93 -4.89 -8.99
N ARG A 205 -9.03 -5.61 -9.28
CA ARG A 205 -9.59 -5.66 -10.65
C ARG A 205 -10.03 -4.28 -11.12
N ALA A 206 -10.80 -3.56 -10.29
CA ALA A 206 -11.29 -2.23 -10.60
C ALA A 206 -10.16 -1.25 -10.92
N VAL A 207 -9.05 -1.27 -10.16
CA VAL A 207 -7.86 -0.44 -10.45
C VAL A 207 -7.32 -0.72 -11.85
N THR A 208 -7.11 -1.99 -12.20
CA THR A 208 -6.53 -2.36 -13.50
C THR A 208 -7.48 -2.11 -14.67
N GLU A 209 -8.76 -2.42 -14.51
CA GLU A 209 -9.79 -2.23 -15.53
C GLU A 209 -10.06 -0.75 -15.78
N ALA A 210 -10.15 0.06 -14.72
CA ALA A 210 -10.30 1.51 -14.84
C ALA A 210 -9.12 2.14 -15.56
N PHE A 211 -7.88 1.77 -15.23
CA PHE A 211 -6.72 2.29 -15.95
C PHE A 211 -6.72 1.89 -17.43
N ALA A 212 -6.99 0.62 -17.74
CA ALA A 212 -6.98 0.10 -19.10
C ALA A 212 -8.12 0.66 -19.98
N GLY A 213 -9.29 0.89 -19.39
CA GLY A 213 -10.47 1.42 -20.08
C GLY A 213 -10.53 2.95 -20.17
N HIS A 214 -9.61 3.67 -19.53
CA HIS A 214 -9.69 5.12 -19.39
C HIS A 214 -8.81 5.88 -20.39
N THR A 215 -9.43 6.82 -21.12
CA THR A 215 -8.70 7.83 -21.90
C THR A 215 -8.17 8.94 -20.99
N SER A 216 -6.92 8.80 -20.56
CA SER A 216 -6.26 9.76 -19.67
C SER A 216 -6.17 11.17 -20.28
N ARG A 217 -6.61 12.19 -19.53
CA ARG A 217 -6.46 13.62 -19.87
C ARG A 217 -5.44 14.35 -19.01
N SER A 218 -5.11 13.72 -17.89
CA SER A 218 -4.06 14.09 -16.95
C SER A 218 -3.87 12.93 -15.97
N SER A 219 -2.77 12.94 -15.21
CA SER A 219 -2.57 11.99 -14.12
C SER A 219 -3.66 12.15 -13.04
N GLN A 220 -4.01 13.39 -12.69
CA GLN A 220 -5.08 13.69 -11.72
C GLN A 220 -6.42 13.08 -12.16
N HIS A 221 -6.77 13.23 -13.45
CA HIS A 221 -7.99 12.66 -14.00
C HIS A 221 -7.99 11.13 -13.88
N THR A 222 -6.87 10.48 -14.21
CA THR A 222 -6.76 9.03 -14.13
C THR A 222 -6.86 8.53 -12.68
N PHE A 223 -6.20 9.18 -11.74
CA PHE A 223 -6.19 8.77 -10.33
C PHE A 223 -7.58 8.89 -9.71
N TYR A 224 -8.31 9.96 -10.03
CA TYR A 224 -9.70 10.13 -9.61
C TYR A 224 -10.60 9.02 -10.16
N GLN A 225 -10.42 8.65 -11.44
CA GLN A 225 -11.22 7.61 -12.10
C GLN A 225 -10.92 6.22 -11.51
N VAL A 226 -9.66 5.93 -11.19
CA VAL A 226 -9.28 4.71 -10.47
C VAL A 226 -9.93 4.65 -9.08
N GLY A 227 -9.85 5.74 -8.30
CA GLY A 227 -10.46 5.79 -6.97
C GLY A 227 -11.98 5.63 -7.00
N THR A 228 -12.64 6.28 -7.96
CA THR A 228 -14.09 6.15 -8.20
C THR A 228 -14.47 4.72 -8.55
N ALA A 229 -13.73 4.07 -9.45
CA ALA A 229 -14.02 2.69 -9.84
C ALA A 229 -13.89 1.70 -8.67
N VAL A 230 -12.92 1.91 -7.77
CA VAL A 230 -12.79 1.10 -6.55
C VAL A 230 -14.00 1.29 -5.63
N LEU A 231 -14.45 2.53 -5.43
CA LEU A 231 -15.67 2.80 -4.68
C LEU A 231 -16.88 2.13 -5.33
N ASP A 232 -17.08 2.27 -6.63
CA ASP A 232 -18.24 1.69 -7.30
C ASP A 232 -18.27 0.15 -7.22
N ALA A 233 -17.10 -0.50 -7.24
CA ALA A 233 -16.98 -1.95 -7.17
C ALA A 233 -17.09 -2.56 -5.76
N CYS A 234 -16.88 -1.75 -4.71
CA CYS A 234 -16.77 -2.21 -3.33
C CYS A 234 -17.69 -1.40 -2.38
N PRO A 235 -18.93 -1.84 -2.16
CA PRO A 235 -19.88 -1.13 -1.30
C PRO A 235 -19.42 -1.01 0.16
N GLU A 236 -18.59 -1.92 0.66
CA GLU A 236 -18.01 -1.90 2.01
C GLU A 236 -16.85 -0.90 2.21
N ILE A 237 -16.53 -0.10 1.18
CA ILE A 237 -15.52 0.96 1.26
C ILE A 237 -16.21 2.32 1.43
N ALA A 238 -15.76 3.08 2.44
CA ALA A 238 -16.25 4.40 2.79
C ALA A 238 -15.63 5.51 1.92
N HIS A 239 -14.32 5.47 1.74
CA HIS A 239 -13.55 6.40 0.90
C HIS A 239 -12.26 5.75 0.41
N VAL A 240 -11.72 6.27 -0.69
CA VAL A 240 -10.49 5.78 -1.32
C VAL A 240 -9.53 6.93 -1.52
N ARG A 241 -8.30 6.75 -1.06
CA ARG A 241 -7.17 7.61 -1.36
C ARG A 241 -6.30 6.94 -2.42
N VAL A 242 -6.07 7.64 -3.53
CA VAL A 242 -5.10 7.24 -4.55
C VAL A 242 -3.95 8.23 -4.54
N GLU A 243 -2.74 7.74 -4.31
CA GLU A 243 -1.52 8.55 -4.31
C GLU A 243 -0.40 7.86 -5.07
N GLY A 244 0.61 8.62 -5.48
CA GLY A 244 1.77 8.05 -6.16
C GLY A 244 2.37 9.01 -7.16
N ALA A 245 2.87 8.45 -8.26
CA ALA A 245 3.69 9.19 -9.21
C ALA A 245 3.23 9.02 -10.65
N HIS A 246 3.22 10.12 -11.40
CA HIS A 246 3.37 10.05 -12.84
C HIS A 246 4.84 9.73 -13.16
N LEU A 247 5.06 8.62 -13.85
CA LEU A 247 6.37 8.20 -14.34
C LEU A 247 6.59 8.88 -15.69
N THR A 248 7.52 9.84 -15.72
CA THR A 248 7.82 10.61 -16.92
C THR A 248 8.55 9.73 -17.93
N ARG A 249 7.89 9.41 -19.03
CA ARG A 249 8.47 8.68 -20.17
C ARG A 249 8.55 9.63 -21.37
N ALA A 250 9.56 10.49 -21.38
CA ALA A 250 9.70 11.50 -22.43
C ALA A 250 10.33 10.89 -23.69
N PRO A 251 9.86 11.23 -24.90
CA PRO A 251 10.53 10.79 -26.13
C PRO A 251 11.96 11.34 -26.17
N VAL A 252 12.91 10.51 -26.59
CA VAL A 252 14.31 10.91 -26.72
C VAL A 252 14.52 11.66 -28.04
N ASP A 253 15.17 12.82 -28.02
CA ASP A 253 15.61 13.50 -29.23
C ASP A 253 16.86 12.79 -29.79
N LEU A 254 16.73 12.18 -30.98
CA LEU A 254 17.80 11.46 -31.67
C LEU A 254 18.34 12.20 -32.89
N THR A 255 17.95 13.47 -33.09
CA THR A 255 18.34 14.28 -34.25
C THR A 255 19.85 14.47 -34.37
N ALA A 256 20.58 14.51 -33.26
CA ALA A 256 22.05 14.56 -33.23
C ALA A 256 22.72 13.37 -33.94
N PHE A 257 22.00 12.25 -34.08
CA PHE A 257 22.45 11.05 -34.80
C PHE A 257 21.84 10.90 -36.19
N GLY A 258 21.07 11.89 -36.66
CA GLY A 258 20.35 11.82 -37.93
C GLY A 258 19.19 10.82 -37.95
N ILE A 259 18.64 10.47 -36.78
CA ILE A 259 17.57 9.48 -36.63
C ILE A 259 16.28 10.19 -36.20
N ASP A 260 15.18 9.90 -36.90
CA ASP A 260 13.84 10.29 -36.47
C ASP A 260 13.29 9.29 -35.44
N ASN A 261 12.77 9.79 -34.32
CA ASN A 261 12.17 8.97 -33.28
C ASN A 261 10.64 9.04 -33.39
N ASP A 262 10.07 8.13 -34.18
CA ASP A 262 8.62 7.96 -34.41
C ASP A 262 7.89 7.33 -33.20
N GLY A 263 8.29 7.71 -31.97
CA GLY A 263 7.70 7.21 -30.74
C GLY A 263 8.18 5.82 -30.32
N ARG A 264 9.42 5.46 -30.65
CA ARG A 264 10.03 4.15 -30.30
C ARG A 264 10.90 4.21 -29.05
N VAL A 265 11.58 5.32 -28.82
CA VAL A 265 12.56 5.46 -27.73
C VAL A 265 12.11 6.51 -26.74
N TYR A 266 11.92 6.10 -25.48
CA TYR A 266 11.54 6.96 -24.36
C TYR A 266 12.57 6.87 -23.25
N THR A 267 12.69 7.93 -22.46
CA THR A 267 13.42 7.89 -21.20
C THR A 267 12.70 6.96 -20.22
N ALA A 268 13.48 6.17 -19.47
CA ALA A 268 12.98 5.24 -18.46
C ALA A 268 13.47 5.60 -17.05
N SER A 269 13.88 6.86 -16.83
CA SER A 269 14.33 7.29 -15.51
C SER A 269 13.16 7.30 -14.53
N ASP A 270 13.34 6.65 -13.39
CA ASP A 270 12.39 6.66 -12.28
C ASP A 270 12.76 7.70 -11.21
N ASN A 271 13.84 8.47 -11.41
CA ASN A 271 14.32 9.43 -10.41
C ASN A 271 13.50 10.73 -10.37
N GLN A 272 12.93 11.14 -11.50
CA GLN A 272 12.07 12.32 -11.58
C GLN A 272 10.60 11.91 -11.66
N GLN A 273 9.90 12.06 -10.54
CA GLN A 273 8.50 11.67 -10.38
C GLN A 273 7.66 12.90 -10.03
N SER A 274 6.49 13.03 -10.66
CA SER A 274 5.50 14.03 -10.27
C SER A 274 4.48 13.40 -9.34
N THR A 275 4.44 13.84 -8.10
CA THR A 275 3.50 13.34 -7.10
C THR A 275 2.08 13.77 -7.42
N VAL A 276 1.15 12.83 -7.33
CA VAL A 276 -0.30 13.08 -7.47
C VAL A 276 -1.00 12.35 -6.34
N SER A 277 -1.97 13.02 -5.72
CA SER A 277 -2.87 12.41 -4.75
C SER A 277 -4.29 12.94 -4.93
N VAL A 278 -5.26 12.08 -4.62
CA VAL A 278 -6.68 12.42 -4.58
C VAL A 278 -7.36 11.57 -3.51
N ASP A 279 -8.26 12.20 -2.75
CA ASP A 279 -9.16 11.52 -1.83
C ASP A 279 -10.57 11.54 -2.43
N VAL A 280 -11.18 10.36 -2.55
CA VAL A 280 -12.47 10.17 -3.23
C VAL A 280 -13.46 9.66 -2.21
N HIS A 281 -14.57 10.40 -2.07
CA HIS A 281 -15.70 10.06 -1.22
C HIS A 281 -16.95 9.83 -2.06
N ARG A 282 -17.87 9.01 -1.54
CA ARG A 282 -19.23 8.92 -2.08
C ARG A 282 -19.98 10.22 -1.82
N THR A 283 -20.87 10.58 -2.74
CA THR A 283 -21.83 11.67 -2.57
C THR A 283 -23.14 11.15 -2.00
#